data_AF-A0A1G0MK68-F1
#
_entry.id   AF-A0A1G0MK68-F1
#
_cell.length_a   1.000
_cell.length_b   1.000
_cell.length_c   1.000
_cell.angle_alpha   90.00
_cell.angle_beta   90.00
_cell.angle_gamma   90.00
#
_symmetry.space_group_name_H-M   'P 1'
#
loop_
_entity.id
_entity.type
_entity.pdbx_description
1 polymer ?
#
loop_
_entity_poly.entity_id
_entity_poly.type
_entity_poly.pdbx_seq_one_letter_code
_entity_poly.pdbx_strand_id
1 'polypeptide(L)' 'MQAAAERRANVQLWQLMLSFRAASTEREPRTFWAPYPLESVSKSSLFLQADRITDEALRAVLEQHIG' A
#
# COMPACT_ATOMS: atom_id res chain seq x y z
N MET A 1 18.78 15.05 -0.95
CA MET A 1 18.02 14.54 -2.11
C MET A 1 16.70 15.28 -2.14
N GLN A 2 16.45 16.10 -3.17
CA GLN A 2 15.15 16.74 -3.34
C GLN A 2 14.13 15.67 -3.68
N ALA A 3 13.13 15.48 -2.80
CA ALA A 3 11.93 14.74 -3.14
C ALA A 3 11.16 15.58 -4.18
N ALA A 4 11.53 15.42 -5.46
CA ALA A 4 10.73 15.94 -6.54
C ALA A 4 9.40 15.19 -6.50
N ALA A 5 8.33 15.87 -6.09
CA ALA A 5 6.98 15.37 -6.27
C ALA A 5 6.76 15.22 -7.78
N GLU A 6 7.02 14.03 -8.31
CA GLU A 6 6.80 13.70 -9.71
C GLU A 6 5.34 14.01 -10.04
N ARG A 7 5.12 15.07 -10.82
CA ARG A 7 3.79 15.43 -11.33
C ARG A 7 3.43 14.40 -12.40
N ARG A 8 2.74 13.33 -12.00
CA ARG A 8 2.10 12.40 -12.93
C ARG A 8 1.11 13.16 -13.82
N ALA A 9 0.96 12.74 -15.06
CA ALA A 9 -0.04 13.29 -15.97
C ALA A 9 -1.41 13.35 -15.28
N ASN A 10 -2.22 14.38 -15.58
CA ASN A 10 -3.50 14.66 -14.92
C ASN A 10 -4.57 13.59 -15.26
N VAL A 11 -4.35 12.37 -14.78
CA VAL A 11 -5.24 11.22 -14.92
C VAL A 11 -5.71 10.85 -13.53
N GLN A 12 -7.02 10.81 -13.32
CA GLN A 12 -7.57 10.33 -12.07
C GLN A 12 -7.38 8.83 -11.97
N LEU A 13 -6.45 8.41 -11.12
CA LEU A 13 -6.14 7.01 -10.86
C LEU A 13 -6.58 6.65 -9.45
N TRP A 14 -7.23 5.50 -9.31
CA TRP A 14 -7.37 4.82 -8.04
C TRP A 14 -6.02 4.26 -7.63
N GLN A 15 -5.65 4.42 -6.37
CA GLN A 15 -4.41 3.90 -5.79
C GLN A 15 -4.74 2.95 -4.64
N LEU A 16 -3.93 1.91 -4.47
CA LEU A 16 -4.10 0.96 -3.36
C LEU A 16 -3.33 1.43 -2.13
N MET A 17 -4.06 1.60 -1.01
CA MET A 17 -3.49 1.82 0.31
C MET A 17 -3.69 0.56 1.16
N LEU A 18 -2.61 0.02 1.70
CA LEU A 18 -2.64 -1.12 2.61
C LEU A 18 -2.70 -0.63 4.06
N SER A 19 -3.47 -1.34 4.90
CA SER A 19 -3.52 -1.14 6.34
C SER A 19 -2.99 -2.37 7.04
N PHE A 20 -1.96 -2.20 7.85
CA PHE A 20 -1.36 -3.27 8.62
C PHE A 20 -1.62 -3.04 10.11
N ARG A 21 -1.97 -4.11 10.83
CA ARG A 21 -2.18 -4.08 12.27
C ARG A 21 -1.41 -5.21 12.94
N ALA A 22 -0.73 -4.91 14.04
CA ALA A 22 -0.15 -5.93 14.89
C ALA A 22 -1.27 -6.74 15.58
N ALA A 23 -1.09 -8.06 15.68
CA ALA A 23 -2.05 -8.95 16.36
C ALA A 23 -1.90 -8.96 17.89
N SER A 24 -0.94 -8.22 18.46
CA SER A 24 -0.62 -8.27 19.90
C SER A 24 -1.72 -7.66 20.77
N THR A 25 -1.92 -8.26 21.95
CA THR A 25 -2.92 -7.91 22.96
C THR A 25 -2.39 -7.01 24.08
N GLU A 26 -1.07 -6.74 24.12
CA GLU A 26 -0.44 -6.12 25.31
C GLU A 26 -0.18 -4.61 25.20
N ARG A 27 -0.23 -4.05 23.99
CA ARG A 27 -0.18 -2.60 23.75
C ARG A 27 -1.17 -2.24 22.65
N GLU A 28 -1.66 -1.01 22.67
CA GLU A 28 -2.55 -0.45 21.65
C GLU A 28 -2.04 -0.84 20.24
N PRO A 29 -2.85 -1.56 19.43
CA PRO A 29 -2.38 -2.09 18.15
C PRO A 29 -1.94 -0.95 17.24
N ARG A 30 -0.64 -0.82 17.01
CA ARG A 30 -0.10 0.16 16.05
C ARG A 30 -0.59 -0.24 14.66
N THR A 31 -1.51 0.55 14.13
CA THR A 31 -1.95 0.46 12.75
C THR A 31 -1.11 1.41 11.93
N PHE A 32 -0.59 0.94 10.80
CA PHE A 32 0.07 1.82 9.84
C PHE A 32 -0.48 1.61 8.44
N TRP A 33 -0.32 2.67 7.64
CA TRP A 33 -0.81 2.72 6.27
C TRP A 33 0.37 2.84 5.34
N ALA A 34 0.40 2.01 4.30
CA ALA A 34 1.47 2.02 3.31
C ALA A 34 0.89 2.08 1.88
N PRO A 35 1.39 2.96 1.00
CA PRO A 35 1.03 2.93 -0.40
C PRO A 35 1.60 1.66 -1.05
N TYR A 36 0.79 0.97 -1.85
CA TYR A 36 1.23 -0.13 -2.69
C TYR A 36 1.31 0.36 -4.15
N PRO A 37 2.33 -0.01 -4.93
CA PRO A 37 2.55 0.51 -6.29
C PRO A 37 1.58 -0.10 -7.30
N LEU A 38 0.29 0.00 -7.02
CA LEU A 38 -0.82 -0.46 -7.84
C LEU A 38 -1.79 0.70 -8.04
N GLU A 39 -2.05 0.97 -9.31
CA GLU A 39 -2.95 2.03 -9.73
C GLU A 39 -3.81 1.60 -10.92
N SER A 40 -5.00 2.17 -11.01
CA SER A 40 -5.94 1.84 -12.07
C SER A 40 -6.94 2.97 -12.28
N VAL A 41 -7.35 3.19 -13.53
CA VAL A 41 -8.47 4.08 -13.87
C VAL A 41 -9.83 3.53 -13.41
N SER A 42 -9.89 2.24 -13.06
CA SER A 42 -11.09 1.54 -12.60
C SER A 42 -10.89 0.94 -11.22
N LYS A 43 -11.78 1.29 -10.28
CA LYS A 43 -11.82 0.73 -8.92
C LYS A 43 -11.91 -0.80 -8.96
N SER A 44 -12.79 -1.38 -9.77
CA SER A 44 -12.97 -2.84 -9.84
C SER A 44 -11.71 -3.54 -10.35
N SER A 45 -11.02 -2.96 -11.34
CA SER A 45 -9.74 -3.49 -11.81
C SER A 45 -8.64 -3.41 -10.75
N LEU A 46 -8.65 -2.36 -9.91
CA LEU A 46 -7.71 -2.24 -8.79
C LEU A 46 -7.90 -3.39 -7.79
N PHE A 47 -9.15 -3.73 -7.44
CA PHE A 47 -9.43 -4.84 -6.52
C PHE A 47 -9.06 -6.20 -7.10
N LEU A 48 -9.36 -6.47 -8.38
CA LEU A 48 -8.96 -7.72 -9.03
C LEU A 48 -7.44 -7.92 -9.08
N GLN A 49 -6.69 -6.83 -9.16
CA GLN A 49 -5.23 -6.86 -9.07
C GLN A 49 -4.75 -7.02 -7.63
N ALA A 50 -5.43 -6.37 -6.67
CA ALA A 50 -5.13 -6.51 -5.24
C ALA A 50 -5.30 -7.95 -4.74
N ASP A 51 -6.29 -8.69 -5.24
CA ASP A 51 -6.51 -10.12 -4.92
C ASP A 51 -5.34 -11.03 -5.34
N ARG A 52 -4.46 -10.56 -6.22
CA ARG A 52 -3.28 -11.32 -6.70
C ARG A 52 -2.00 -10.97 -5.94
N ILE A 53 -2.07 -10.07 -4.96
CA ILE A 53 -0.91 -9.71 -4.15
C ILE A 53 -0.55 -10.91 -3.26
N THR A 54 0.66 -11.40 -3.43
CA THR A 54 1.18 -12.53 -2.65
C THR A 54 1.62 -12.11 -1.26
N ASP A 55 1.61 -13.05 -0.30
CA ASP A 55 2.13 -12.84 1.05
C ASP A 55 3.59 -12.35 1.07
N GLU A 56 4.43 -12.83 0.15
CA GLU A 56 5.83 -12.38 0.02
C GLU A 56 5.92 -10.88 -0.29
N ALA A 57 5.07 -10.39 -1.20
CA ALA A 57 4.99 -8.98 -1.54
C ALA A 57 4.48 -8.13 -0.37
N LEU A 58 3.51 -8.64 0.40
CA LEU A 58 3.05 -7.97 1.62
C LEU A 58 4.15 -7.93 2.70
N ARG A 59 4.92 -9.02 2.85
CA ARG A 59 6.05 -9.08 3.78
C ARG A 59 7.13 -8.06 3.41
N ALA A 60 7.44 -7.91 2.13
CA ALA A 60 8.40 -6.90 1.67
C ALA A 60 7.96 -5.46 2.02
N VAL A 61 6.65 -5.16 1.92
CA VAL A 61 6.09 -3.85 2.35
C VAL A 61 6.21 -3.68 3.86
N LEU A 62 5.93 -4.73 4.64
CA LEU A 62 6.10 -4.70 6.09
C LEU A 62 7.56 -4.40 6.46
N GLU A 63 8.52 -5.17 5.92
CA GLU A 63 9.96 -5.04 6.17
C GLU A 63 10.47 -3.61 5.89
N GLN A 64 9.98 -2.95 4.84
CA GLN A 64 10.31 -1.56 4.54
C GLN A 64 9.81 -0.55 5.60
N HIS A 65 8.75 -0.88 6.34
CA HIS A 65 8.14 0.01 7.32
C HIS A 65 8.59 -0.24 8.76
N ILE A 66 8.99 -1.48 9.09
CA ILE A 66 9.40 -1.88 10.45
C ILE A 66 10.92 -2.02 10.63
N GLY A 67 11.72 -1.71 9.60
CA GLY A 67 13.18 -1.82 9.59
C GLY A 67 13.88 -1.25 10.83
#